data_AF-W1XIP4-F1
#
_entry.id   AF-W1XIP4-F1
#
_cell.length_a   1.000
_cell.length_b   1.000
_cell.length_c   1.000
_cell.angle_alpha   90.00
_cell.angle_beta   90.00
_cell.angle_gamma   90.00
#
_symmetry.space_group_name_H-M   'P 1'
#
loop_
_entity.id
_entity.type
_entity.pdbx_description
1 polymer ?
#
loop_
_entity_poly.entity_id
_entity_poly.type
_entity_poly.pdbx_seq_one_letter_code
_entity_poly.pdbx_strand_id
1 'polypeptide(L)' 'LTLIRLSIAIVFMWIGLLKFVPYEADSITPFVANSPLMSFFYEHPEDYKQYLTHEGEYKPEARAWQSANNTYGF' A
#
# COMPACT_ATOMS: atom_id res chain seq x y z
N LEU A 1 8.71 33.03 12.33
CA LEU A 1 7.44 32.31 12.61
C LEU A 1 6.85 31.66 11.36
N THR A 2 6.69 32.36 10.23
CA THR A 2 6.12 31.80 8.98
C THR A 2 6.94 30.64 8.39
N LEU A 3 8.27 30.77 8.35
CA LEU A 3 9.18 29.71 7.89
C LEU A 3 9.03 28.41 8.68
N ILE A 4 8.94 28.48 10.01
CA ILE A 4 8.79 27.29 10.88
C ILE A 4 7.47 26.55 10.57
N ARG A 5 6.37 27.28 10.39
CA ARG A 5 5.07 26.68 10.03
C ARG A 5 5.12 25.99 8.67
N LEU A 6 5.80 26.61 7.69
CA LEU A 6 5.99 26.03 6.36
C LEU A 6 6.87 24.76 6.43
N SER A 7 7.96 24.78 7.18
CA SER A 7 8.84 23.63 7.38
C SER A 7 8.09 22.44 7.99
N ILE A 8 7.27 22.69 9.01
CA ILE A 8 6.44 21.65 9.64
C ILE A 8 5.41 21.10 8.65
N ALA A 9 4.75 21.97 7.87
CA ALA A 9 3.80 21.53 6.84
C ALA A 9 4.45 20.63 5.79
N ILE A 10 5.66 20.97 5.33
CA ILE A 10 6.41 20.16 4.35
C ILE A 10 6.79 18.80 4.95
N VAL A 11 7.24 18.76 6.21
CA VAL A 11 7.59 17.49 6.88
C VAL A 11 6.37 16.60 7.03
N PHE A 12 5.22 17.14 7.46
CA PHE A 12 3.99 16.36 7.56
C PHE A 12 3.49 15.88 6.20
N MET A 13 3.59 16.72 5.18
CA MET A 13 3.27 16.33 3.81
C MET A 13 4.18 15.20 3.33
N TRP A 14 5.49 15.28 3.57
CA TRP A 14 6.45 14.24 3.19
C TRP A 14 6.16 12.91 3.90
N ILE A 15 5.97 12.94 5.22
CA ILE A 15 5.63 11.75 6.02
C ILE A 15 4.29 11.15 5.55
N GLY A 16 3.29 12.00 5.26
CA GLY A 16 2.00 11.56 4.76
C GLY A 16 2.08 10.92 3.37
N LEU A 17 2.89 11.49 2.46
CA LEU A 17 3.07 10.95 1.11
C LEU A 17 3.81 9.61 1.10
N LEU A 18 4.74 9.38 2.04
CA LEU A 18 5.42 8.08 2.19
C LEU A 18 4.46 6.92 2.54
N LYS A 19 3.25 7.21 3.04
CA LYS A 19 2.25 6.18 3.34
C LYS A 19 1.51 5.63 2.11
N PHE A 20 1.58 6.32 0.96
CA PHE A 20 0.96 5.87 -0.29
C PHE A 20 1.91 5.05 -1.17
N VAL A 21 3.04 4.62 -0.61
CA VAL A 21 4.01 3.79 -1.32
C VAL A 21 3.55 2.34 -1.25
N PRO A 22 3.72 1.54 -2.32
CA PRO A 22 3.39 0.10 -2.36
C PRO A 22 3.91 -0.74 -1.18
N TYR A 23 4.91 -0.25 -0.44
CA TYR A 23 5.43 -0.90 0.76
C TYR A 23 4.38 -0.98 1.89
N GLU A 24 3.55 0.05 2.10
CA GLU A 24 2.51 0.05 3.15
C GLU A 24 1.25 -0.68 2.69
N ALA A 25 1.02 -0.75 1.38
CA ALA A 25 -0.07 -1.51 0.79
C ALA A 25 0.02 -3.00 1.11
N ASP A 26 1.24 -3.57 1.10
CA ASP A 26 1.47 -5.00 1.36
C ASP A 26 0.93 -5.43 2.73
N SER A 27 1.15 -4.63 3.77
CA SER A 27 0.76 -4.96 5.15
C SER A 27 -0.75 -4.91 5.38
N ILE A 28 -1.50 -4.17 4.55
CA ILE A 28 -2.96 -4.07 4.63
C ILE A 28 -3.71 -5.03 3.71
N THR A 29 -3.01 -5.70 2.78
CA THR A 29 -3.59 -6.67 1.83
C THR A 29 -4.54 -7.68 2.47
N PRO A 30 -4.23 -8.31 3.63
CA PRO A 30 -5.13 -9.27 4.27
C PRO A 30 -6.45 -8.64 4.74
N PHE A 31 -6.41 -7.39 5.19
CA PHE A 31 -7.61 -6.70 5.67
C PHE A 31 -8.52 -6.28 4.52
N VAL A 32 -7.94 -5.86 3.40
CA VAL A 32 -8.69 -5.47 2.20
C VAL A 32 -9.33 -6.71 1.55
N ALA A 33 -8.54 -7.78 1.34
CA ALA A 33 -9.01 -9.02 0.71
C ALA A 33 -10.18 -9.69 1.45
N ASN A 34 -10.18 -9.63 2.79
CA ASN A 34 -11.24 -10.24 3.62
C ASN A 34 -12.35 -9.25 4.03
N SER A 35 -12.35 -8.03 3.49
CA SER A 35 -13.35 -7.01 3.84
C SER A 35 -14.56 -7.04 2.89
N PRO A 36 -15.81 -7.06 3.40
CA PRO A 36 -17.02 -7.01 2.58
C PRO A 36 -17.17 -5.74 1.73
N LEU A 37 -16.48 -4.66 2.10
CA LEU A 37 -16.58 -3.35 1.46
C LEU A 37 -15.32 -2.98 0.68
N MET A 38 -14.26 -3.80 0.70
CA MET A 38 -13.03 -3.47 -0.01
C MET A 38 -12.45 -4.63 -0.82
N SER A 39 -13.00 -5.84 -0.72
CA SER A 39 -12.54 -6.99 -1.53
C SER A 39 -12.71 -6.76 -3.04
N PHE A 40 -13.65 -5.91 -3.45
CA PHE A 40 -13.91 -5.58 -4.86
C PHE A 40 -12.80 -4.76 -5.53
N PHE A 41 -11.87 -4.18 -4.76
CA PHE A 41 -10.71 -3.50 -5.33
C PHE A 41 -9.69 -4.50 -5.89
N TYR A 42 -9.75 -5.78 -5.49
CA TYR A 42 -8.85 -6.82 -5.96
C TYR A 42 -9.51 -7.68 -7.05
N GLU A 43 -8.74 -8.04 -8.08
CA GLU A 43 -9.23 -8.95 -9.14
C GLU A 43 -9.34 -10.40 -8.62
N HIS A 44 -8.39 -10.79 -7.77
CA HIS A 44 -8.22 -12.11 -7.19
C HIS A 44 -8.01 -12.03 -5.66
N PRO A 45 -9.07 -11.73 -4.88
CA PRO A 45 -8.98 -11.59 -3.42
C PRO A 45 -8.73 -12.91 -2.67
N GLU A 46 -8.90 -14.08 -3.31
CA GLU A 46 -8.65 -15.39 -2.68
C GLU A 46 -7.16 -15.80 -2.75
N ASP A 47 -6.48 -15.37 -3.82
CA ASP A 47 -5.15 -15.81 -4.21
C ASP A 47 -4.01 -14.94 -3.65
N TYR A 48 -4.34 -13.84 -2.96
CA TYR A 48 -3.38 -12.86 -2.46
C TYR A 48 -2.32 -13.44 -1.50
N LYS A 49 -2.66 -14.50 -0.75
CA LYS A 49 -1.80 -15.08 0.29
C LYS A 49 -0.49 -15.64 -0.27
N GLN A 50 -0.51 -16.17 -1.48
CA GLN A 50 0.68 -16.77 -2.10
C GLN A 50 1.68 -15.72 -2.61
N TYR A 51 1.21 -14.48 -2.80
CA TYR A 51 2.00 -13.35 -3.27
C TYR A 51 2.18 -12.27 -2.19
N LEU A 52 1.93 -12.61 -0.92
CA LEU A 52 2.14 -11.70 0.19
C LEU A 52 3.64 -11.56 0.48
N THR A 53 4.14 -10.32 0.42
CA THR A 53 5.51 -9.96 0.79
C THR A 53 5.56 -9.49 2.24
N HIS A 54 6.64 -9.79 2.94
CA HIS A 54 6.88 -9.21 4.27
C HIS A 54 7.33 -7.75 4.14
N GLU A 55 7.12 -6.96 5.19
CA GLU A 55 7.60 -5.57 5.24
C GLU A 55 9.11 -5.52 4.98
N GLY A 56 9.52 -4.74 3.97
CA GLY A 56 10.91 -4.61 3.55
C GLY A 56 11.43 -5.72 2.62
N GLU A 57 10.61 -6.73 2.29
CA GLU A 57 10.98 -7.80 1.36
C GLU A 57 10.55 -7.44 -0.07
N TYR A 58 11.52 -7.27 -0.97
CA TYR A 58 11.24 -7.01 -2.39
C TYR A 58 11.32 -8.29 -3.23
N LYS A 59 10.16 -8.89 -3.52
CA LYS A 59 10.02 -10.00 -4.48
C LYS A 59 9.41 -9.49 -5.79
N PRO A 60 10.17 -9.42 -6.90
CA PRO A 60 9.71 -8.81 -8.13
C PRO A 60 8.51 -9.53 -8.77
N GLU A 61 8.47 -10.87 -8.69
CA GLU A 61 7.35 -11.67 -9.22
C GLU A 61 6.05 -11.43 -8.46
N ALA A 62 6.11 -11.43 -7.12
CA ALA A 62 4.95 -11.12 -6.28
C ALA A 62 4.47 -9.68 -6.51
N ARG A 63 5.39 -8.72 -6.68
CA ARG A 63 5.06 -7.32 -6.95
C ARG A 63 4.36 -7.13 -8.31
N ALA A 64 4.81 -7.84 -9.35
CA ALA A 64 4.15 -7.85 -10.64
C ALA A 64 2.73 -8.41 -10.55
N TRP A 65 2.55 -9.51 -9.81
CA TRP A 65 1.23 -10.10 -9.58
C TRP A 65 0.30 -9.16 -8.79
N GLN A 66 0.78 -8.56 -7.69
CA GLN A 66 0.00 -7.62 -6.88
C GLN A 66 -0.41 -6.37 -7.67
N SER A 67 0.47 -5.91 -8.59
CA SER A 67 0.15 -4.79 -9.48
C SER A 67 -0.95 -5.16 -10.48
N ALA A 68 -0.92 -6.38 -11.03
CA ALA A 68 -1.99 -6.90 -11.89
C ALA A 68 -3.29 -7.09 -11.11
N ASN A 69 -3.21 -7.52 -9.85
CA ASN A 69 -4.35 -7.73 -8.96
C ASN A 69 -5.02 -6.43 -8.46
N ASN A 70 -4.60 -5.25 -8.96
CA ASN A 70 -5.02 -3.93 -8.49
C ASN A 70 -4.77 -3.67 -6.99
N THR A 71 -3.80 -4.35 -6.39
CA THR A 71 -3.46 -4.21 -4.97
C THR A 71 -2.95 -2.81 -4.60
N TYR A 72 -2.44 -2.05 -5.58
CA TYR A 72 -1.92 -0.69 -5.39
C TYR A 72 -2.75 0.42 -6.06
N GLY A 73 -3.98 0.10 -6.50
CA GLY A 73 -4.81 1.03 -7.29
C GLY A 73 -5.45 2.20 -6.51
N PHE A 74 -5.05 2.42 -5.26
CA PHE A 74 -5.59 3.44 -4.35
C PHE A 74 -4.67 4.67 -4.23
#